data_AF-A0A6L5DZP2-F1
#
_entry.id   AF-A0A6L5DZP2-F1
#
_cell.length_a   1.000
_cell.length_b   1.000
_cell.length_c   1.000
_cell.angle_alpha   90.00
_cell.angle_beta   90.00
_cell.angle_gamma   90.00
#
_symmetry.space_group_name_H-M   'P 1'
#
loop_
_entity.id
_entity.type
_entity.pdbx_description
1 polymer ?
#
loop_
_entity_poly.entity_id
_entity_poly.type
_entity_poly.pdbx_seq_one_letter_code
_entity_poly.pdbx_strand_id
1 'polypeptide(L)'
;MRMFRFKKKYNDFVTPNQEQKEISSSSFKDFIDGSFLTKTAVVQQLPFVLFLVGLGIFYISNRYNSEKVYRDMIRLEKELKDLRFESITTASDLMYMSKQSEVVKRVKRDGLDLIESTEPPIKIYLEK
;
A
#
# COMPACT_ATOMS: atom_id res chain seq x y z
N MET A 1 -17.30 -77.31 -39.43
CA MET A 1 -18.49 -76.46 -39.65
C MET A 1 -19.44 -76.60 -38.47
N ARG A 2 -20.07 -75.50 -38.06
CA ARG A 2 -21.03 -75.28 -36.96
C ARG A 2 -20.39 -74.92 -35.60
N MET A 3 -20.84 -73.91 -34.87
CA MET A 3 -21.53 -72.64 -35.15
C MET A 3 -21.43 -71.91 -33.80
N PHE A 4 -20.88 -70.70 -33.77
CA PHE A 4 -20.87 -69.86 -32.58
C PHE A 4 -22.30 -69.53 -32.14
N ARG A 5 -22.60 -69.65 -30.84
CA ARG A 5 -23.82 -69.08 -30.23
C ARG A 5 -23.43 -68.08 -29.16
N PHE A 6 -23.53 -66.80 -29.52
CA PHE A 6 -23.57 -65.70 -28.58
C PHE A 6 -24.84 -65.79 -27.74
N LYS A 7 -24.70 -65.86 -26.41
CA LYS A 7 -25.77 -65.44 -25.48
C LYS A 7 -25.35 -64.13 -24.83
N LYS A 8 -26.00 -63.06 -25.27
CA LYS A 8 -25.97 -61.74 -24.63
C LYS A 8 -26.81 -61.83 -23.34
N LYS A 9 -26.18 -61.70 -22.17
CA LYS A 9 -26.88 -61.59 -20.89
C LYS A 9 -27.02 -60.09 -20.57
N TYR A 10 -28.25 -59.61 -20.50
CA TYR A 10 -28.57 -58.23 -20.16
C TYR A 10 -28.53 -58.03 -18.64
N ASN A 11 -27.88 -56.94 -18.24
CA ASN A 11 -28.06 -56.08 -17.06
C ASN A 11 -28.84 -56.66 -15.88
N ASP A 12 -28.12 -57.19 -14.90
CA ASP A 12 -28.61 -57.26 -13.52
C ASP A 12 -28.26 -55.93 -12.82
N PHE A 13 -29.27 -55.38 -12.16
CA PHE A 13 -29.34 -54.05 -11.56
C PHE A 13 -28.24 -53.81 -10.52
N VAL A 14 -27.56 -52.67 -10.62
CA VAL A 14 -26.65 -52.16 -9.59
C VAL A 14 -27.50 -51.42 -8.55
N THR A 15 -27.61 -51.97 -7.34
CA THR A 15 -28.08 -51.24 -6.15
C THR A 15 -27.08 -50.11 -5.86
N PRO A 16 -27.51 -48.84 -5.71
CA PRO A 16 -26.61 -47.69 -5.71
C PRO A 16 -26.06 -47.39 -4.31
N ASN A 17 -25.70 -48.42 -3.55
CA ASN A 17 -25.19 -48.20 -2.20
C ASN A 17 -23.92 -48.99 -1.98
N GLN A 18 -22.86 -48.21 -1.82
CA GLN A 18 -21.53 -48.53 -1.31
C GLN A 18 -20.44 -48.65 -2.39
N GLU A 19 -19.38 -47.88 -2.11
CA GLU A 19 -18.04 -47.95 -2.69
C GLU A 19 -17.74 -47.07 -3.92
N GLN A 20 -17.97 -45.77 -3.77
CA GLN A 20 -17.01 -44.79 -4.31
C GLN A 20 -16.31 -44.09 -3.14
N LYS A 21 -14.98 -44.16 -3.14
CA LYS A 21 -14.08 -43.69 -2.09
C LYS A 21 -14.23 -42.19 -1.83
N GLU A 22 -15.10 -41.82 -0.89
CA GLU A 22 -15.30 -40.47 -0.32
C GLU A 22 -14.15 -40.04 0.62
N ILE A 23 -12.88 -40.19 0.20
CA ILE A 23 -11.75 -39.96 1.12
C ILE A 23 -11.45 -38.46 1.31
N SER A 24 -12.02 -37.56 0.50
CA SER A 24 -11.87 -36.11 0.70
C SER A 24 -13.15 -35.37 1.09
N SER A 25 -14.34 -35.81 0.66
CA SER A 25 -15.60 -35.11 0.96
C SER A 25 -16.04 -35.26 2.41
N SER A 26 -15.86 -36.43 3.03
CA SER A 26 -16.30 -36.67 4.41
C SER A 26 -15.54 -35.77 5.39
N SER A 27 -14.20 -35.72 5.31
CA SER A 27 -13.38 -34.94 6.23
C SER A 27 -13.63 -33.42 6.15
N PHE A 28 -13.92 -32.90 4.94
CA PHE A 28 -14.30 -31.49 4.77
C PHE A 28 -15.74 -31.23 5.24
N LYS A 29 -16.68 -32.15 5.00
CA LYS A 29 -18.05 -32.05 5.54
C LYS A 29 -18.04 -32.07 7.07
N ASP A 30 -17.27 -32.97 7.68
CA ASP A 30 -17.14 -33.10 9.13
C ASP A 30 -16.46 -31.89 9.79
N PHE A 31 -15.62 -31.16 9.03
CA PHE A 31 -15.00 -29.90 9.44
C PHE A 31 -16.00 -28.74 9.39
N ILE A 32 -16.83 -28.66 8.34
CA ILE A 32 -17.85 -27.61 8.17
C ILE A 32 -19.05 -27.83 9.11
N ASP A 33 -19.46 -29.08 9.31
CA ASP A 33 -20.57 -29.45 10.19
C ASP A 33 -20.22 -29.39 11.69
N GLY A 34 -18.97 -29.04 12.02
CA GLY A 34 -18.52 -28.83 13.40
C GLY A 34 -18.39 -30.10 14.24
N SER A 35 -18.70 -31.27 13.68
CA SER A 35 -18.50 -32.57 14.31
C SER A 35 -17.05 -32.75 14.80
N PHE A 36 -16.07 -32.23 14.05
CA PHE A 36 -14.66 -32.20 14.49
C PHE A 36 -14.42 -31.40 15.78
N LEU A 37 -15.14 -30.30 16.00
CA LEU A 37 -14.98 -29.42 17.15
C LEU A 37 -15.57 -30.02 18.44
N THR A 38 -16.51 -30.97 18.31
CA THR A 38 -17.14 -31.65 19.46
C THR A 38 -16.31 -32.79 20.04
N LYS A 39 -15.19 -33.16 19.40
CA LYS A 39 -14.28 -34.18 19.92
C LYS A 39 -13.67 -33.70 21.25
N THR A 40 -13.71 -34.56 22.28
CA THR A 40 -13.28 -34.23 23.67
C THR A 40 -11.88 -33.61 23.75
N ALA A 41 -10.94 -34.08 22.91
CA ALA A 41 -9.58 -33.53 22.84
C ALA A 41 -9.51 -32.11 22.26
N VAL A 42 -10.39 -31.77 21.30
CA VAL A 42 -10.46 -30.45 20.67
C VAL A 42 -11.14 -29.46 21.61
N VAL A 43 -12.21 -29.88 22.30
CA VAL A 43 -12.92 -29.07 23.29
C VAL A 43 -11.98 -28.63 24.42
N GLN A 44 -11.09 -29.50 24.88
CA GLN A 44 -10.11 -29.16 25.92
C GLN A 44 -9.10 -28.09 25.48
N GLN A 45 -8.80 -28.01 24.17
CA GLN A 45 -7.85 -27.06 23.60
C GLN A 45 -8.53 -25.80 23.02
N LEU A 46 -9.86 -25.69 23.06
CA LEU A 46 -10.60 -24.53 22.59
C LEU A 46 -10.08 -23.19 23.15
N PRO A 47 -9.74 -23.05 24.45
CA PRO A 47 -9.19 -21.80 24.98
C PRO A 47 -7.90 -21.38 24.27
N PHE A 48 -7.03 -22.34 23.91
CA PHE A 48 -5.79 -22.07 23.18
C PHE A 48 -6.05 -21.68 21.72
N VAL A 49 -7.02 -22.31 21.05
CA VAL A 49 -7.42 -21.93 19.69
C VAL A 49 -8.00 -20.52 19.68
N LEU A 50 -8.85 -20.18 20.63
CA LEU A 50 -9.40 -18.83 20.78
C LEU A 50 -8.30 -17.79 21.04
N PHE A 51 -7.29 -18.15 21.85
CA PHE A 51 -6.11 -17.30 22.04
C PHE A 51 -5.37 -17.03 20.72
N LEU A 52 -5.14 -18.06 19.90
CA LEU A 52 -4.49 -17.90 18.59
C LEU A 52 -5.33 -17.05 17.62
N VAL A 53 -6.65 -17.24 17.60
CA VAL A 53 -7.56 -16.39 16.81
C VAL A 53 -7.48 -14.94 17.28
N GLY A 54 -7.48 -14.70 18.60
CA GLY A 54 -7.29 -13.38 19.18
C GLY A 54 -5.95 -12.75 18.78
N LEU A 55 -4.87 -13.52 18.80
CA LEU A 55 -3.55 -13.09 18.33
C LEU A 55 -3.56 -12.77 16.83
N GLY A 56 -4.29 -13.54 16.02
CA GLY A 56 -4.47 -13.28 14.60
C GLY A 56 -5.19 -11.95 14.34
N ILE A 57 -6.28 -11.68 15.06
CA ILE A 57 -7.00 -10.40 14.99
C ILE A 57 -6.09 -9.25 15.41
N PHE A 58 -5.35 -9.43 16.51
CA PHE A 58 -4.39 -8.44 17.00
C PHE A 58 -3.29 -8.16 15.98
N TYR A 59 -2.76 -9.20 15.33
CA TYR A 59 -1.75 -9.07 14.27
C TYR A 59 -2.28 -8.30 13.06
N ILE A 60 -3.48 -8.64 12.58
CA ILE A 60 -4.13 -7.94 11.47
C ILE A 60 -4.35 -6.47 11.84
N SER A 61 -4.85 -6.19 13.04
CA SER A 61 -5.07 -4.83 13.53
C SER A 61 -3.77 -4.01 13.56
N ASN A 62 -2.69 -4.57 14.11
CA ASN A 62 -1.37 -3.91 14.10
C ASN A 62 -0.89 -3.63 12.67
N ARG A 63 -1.04 -4.60 11.77
CA ARG A 63 -0.65 -4.43 10.37
C ARG A 63 -1.38 -3.28 9.69
N TYR A 64 -2.71 -3.17 9.88
CA TYR A 64 -3.50 -2.08 9.30
C TYR A 64 -3.06 -0.70 9.82
N ASN A 65 -2.71 -0.58 11.10
CA ASN A 65 -2.19 0.67 11.66
C ASN A 65 -0.87 1.07 11.01
N SER A 66 0.08 0.13 10.87
CA SER A 66 1.36 0.38 10.20
C SER A 66 1.18 0.78 8.75
N GLU A 67 0.25 0.14 8.03
CA GLU A 67 -0.02 0.48 6.63
C GLU A 67 -0.59 1.90 6.48
N LYS A 68 -1.46 2.33 7.41
CA LYS A 68 -1.98 3.71 7.42
C LYS A 68 -0.84 4.72 7.63
N VAL A 69 -0.03 4.51 8.66
CA VAL A 69 1.10 5.40 8.96
C VAL A 69 2.09 5.46 7.78
N TYR A 70 2.36 4.31 7.14
CA TYR A 70 3.23 4.26 5.98
C TYR A 70 2.69 5.06 4.79
N ARG A 71 1.39 4.98 4.51
CA ARG A 71 0.75 5.79 3.45
C ARG A 71 0.81 7.29 3.77
N ASP A 72 0.55 7.66 5.02
CA ASP A 72 0.63 9.05 5.46
C ASP A 72 2.07 9.59 5.34
N MET A 73 3.07 8.76 5.67
CA MET A 73 4.48 9.10 5.50
C MET A 73 4.83 9.41 4.04
N ILE A 74 4.42 8.55 3.09
CA ILE A 74 4.67 8.77 1.66
C ILE A 74 4.01 10.08 1.18
N ARG A 75 2.78 10.33 1.62
CA ARG A 75 2.07 11.56 1.27
C ARG A 75 2.81 12.79 1.79
N LEU A 76 3.19 12.77 3.07
CA LEU A 76 3.87 13.88 3.71
C LEU A 76 5.25 14.14 3.10
N GLU A 77 5.99 13.08 2.74
CA GLU A 77 7.28 13.21 2.05
C GLU A 77 7.13 13.88 0.68
N LYS A 78 6.08 13.53 -0.07
CA LYS A 78 5.77 14.18 -1.34
C LYS A 78 5.43 15.66 -1.14
N GLU A 79 4.55 15.98 -0.19
CA GLU A 79 4.17 17.36 0.12
C GLU A 79 5.39 18.19 0.56
N LEU A 80 6.25 17.65 1.43
CA LEU A 80 7.50 18.31 1.83
C LEU A 80 8.44 18.58 0.66
N LYS A 81 8.57 17.62 -0.25
CA LYS A 81 9.40 17.76 -1.45
C LYS A 81 8.86 18.88 -2.35
N ASP A 82 7.55 18.89 -2.59
CA ASP A 82 6.90 19.89 -3.44
C ASP A 82 7.05 21.30 -2.82
N LEU A 83 6.85 21.44 -1.49
CA LEU A 83 7.07 22.70 -0.77
C LEU A 83 8.53 23.17 -0.87
N ARG A 84 9.50 22.25 -0.77
CA ARG A 84 10.92 22.59 -0.95
C ARG A 84 11.19 23.11 -2.35
N PHE A 85 10.67 22.45 -3.38
CA PHE A 85 10.81 22.91 -4.76
C PHE A 85 10.20 24.30 -4.97
N GLU A 86 9.03 24.55 -4.41
CA GLU A 86 8.39 25.87 -4.45
C GLU A 86 9.29 26.92 -3.79
N SER A 87 9.76 26.67 -2.57
CA SER A 87 10.61 27.60 -1.84
C SER A 87 11.91 27.95 -2.59
N ILE A 88 12.55 26.94 -3.20
CA ILE A 88 13.79 27.13 -3.97
C ILE A 88 13.50 27.92 -5.24
N THR A 89 12.42 27.59 -5.94
CA THR A 89 12.02 28.29 -7.17
C THR A 89 11.71 29.76 -6.88
N THR A 90 10.86 30.04 -5.89
CA THR A 90 10.51 31.41 -5.49
C THR A 90 11.73 32.21 -5.04
N ALA A 91 12.64 31.61 -4.26
CA ALA A 91 13.89 32.25 -3.87
C ALA A 91 14.78 32.55 -5.08
N SER A 92 14.84 31.63 -6.05
CA SER A 92 15.62 31.79 -7.29
C SER A 92 15.04 32.89 -8.17
N ASP A 93 13.71 32.96 -8.31
CA ASP A 93 13.03 34.03 -9.05
C ASP A 93 13.30 35.40 -8.41
N LEU A 94 13.21 35.49 -7.08
CA LEU A 94 13.54 36.72 -6.35
C LEU A 94 15.01 37.11 -6.56
N MET A 95 15.93 36.15 -6.49
CA MET A 95 17.36 36.39 -6.73
C MET A 95 17.61 36.87 -8.16
N TYR A 96 16.95 36.28 -9.15
CA TYR A 96 17.03 36.70 -10.55
C TYR A 96 16.49 38.13 -10.72
N MET A 97 15.33 38.43 -10.13
CA MET A 97 14.75 39.78 -10.17
C MET A 97 15.59 40.82 -9.45
N SER A 98 16.27 40.44 -8.37
CA SER A 98 17.14 41.31 -7.55
C SER A 98 18.54 41.50 -8.15
N LYS A 99 18.88 40.77 -9.21
CA LYS A 99 20.17 40.90 -9.89
C LYS A 99 20.32 42.30 -10.47
N GLN A 100 21.43 42.98 -10.18
CA GLN A 100 21.71 44.35 -10.65
C GLN A 100 21.44 44.52 -12.15
N SER A 101 21.89 43.58 -12.98
CA SER A 101 21.64 43.63 -14.43
C SER A 101 20.15 43.57 -14.81
N GLU A 102 19.34 42.81 -14.09
CA GLU A 102 17.90 42.73 -14.34
C GLU A 102 17.18 43.96 -13.80
N VAL A 103 17.59 44.49 -12.64
CA VAL A 103 17.08 45.76 -12.10
C VAL A 103 17.35 46.91 -13.07
N VAL A 104 18.57 47.04 -13.58
CA VAL A 104 18.93 48.07 -14.58
C VAL A 104 18.11 47.93 -15.86
N LYS A 105 17.88 46.70 -16.35
CA LYS A 105 16.99 46.45 -17.50
C LYS A 105 15.56 46.88 -17.21
N ARG A 106 15.04 46.61 -16.01
CA ARG A 106 13.68 46.98 -15.59
C ARG A 106 13.52 48.49 -15.50
N VAL A 107 14.44 49.17 -14.82
CA VAL A 107 14.52 50.64 -14.71
C VAL A 107 14.50 51.31 -16.10
N LYS A 108 15.32 50.82 -17.03
CA LYS A 108 15.36 51.33 -18.42
C LYS A 108 14.05 51.09 -19.17
N ARG A 109 13.42 49.92 -18.99
CA ARG A 109 12.13 49.59 -19.60
C ARG A 109 11.01 50.48 -19.07
N ASP A 110 11.04 50.79 -17.78
CA ASP A 110 10.03 51.59 -17.09
C ASP A 110 10.23 53.11 -17.29
N GLY A 111 11.25 53.51 -18.08
CA GLY A 111 11.52 54.90 -18.43
C GLY A 111 12.04 55.74 -17.28
N LEU A 112 12.60 55.11 -16.25
CA LEU A 112 13.19 55.78 -15.09
C LEU A 112 14.63 56.21 -15.43
N ASP A 113 14.93 57.50 -15.27
CA ASP A 113 16.24 58.11 -15.57
C ASP A 113 17.27 57.83 -14.46
N LEU A 114 17.33 56.58 -13.99
CA LEU A 114 18.24 56.14 -12.93
C LEU A 114 19.48 55.48 -13.54
N ILE A 115 20.65 55.93 -13.11
CA ILE A 115 21.96 55.41 -13.50
C ILE A 115 22.57 54.60 -12.35
N GLU A 116 23.26 53.51 -12.70
CA GLU A 116 23.94 52.69 -11.71
C GLU A 116 25.15 53.45 -11.14
N SER A 117 25.30 53.46 -9.81
CA SER A 117 26.46 54.07 -9.17
C SER A 117 27.70 53.21 -9.42
N THR A 118 28.59 53.69 -10.27
CA THR A 118 29.90 53.06 -10.55
C THR A 118 30.94 53.36 -9.48
N GLU A 119 30.69 54.35 -8.63
CA GLU A 119 31.58 54.73 -7.54
C GLU A 119 31.19 54.03 -6.23
N PRO A 120 32.17 53.50 -5.47
CA PRO A 120 31.92 52.86 -4.20
C PRO A 120 31.48 53.88 -3.13
N PRO A 121 30.60 53.49 -2.18
CA PRO A 121 30.12 54.39 -1.14
C PRO A 121 31.25 54.82 -0.20
N ILE A 122 31.30 56.12 0.12
CA ILE A 122 32.31 56.73 0.99
C ILE A 122 31.83 56.64 2.44
N LYS A 123 32.70 56.16 3.35
CA LYS A 123 32.42 56.23 4.80
C LYS A 123 32.64 57.65 5.29
N ILE A 124 31.58 58.28 5.81
CA ILE A 124 31.65 59.58 6.47
C ILE A 124 32.06 59.34 7.92
N TYR A 125 33.25 59.80 8.31
CA TYR A 125 33.70 59.80 9.70
C TYR A 125 33.35 61.17 10.30
N LEU A 126 32.57 61.18 11.39
CA LEU A 126 32.35 62.38 12.19
C LEU A 126 33.56 62.60 13.08
N GLU A 127 34.29 63.69 12.89
CA GLU A 127 35.27 64.12 13.89
C GLU A 127 34.53 64.56 15.16
N LYS A 128 35.04 64.09 16.30
CA LYS A 128 34.44 64.24 17.62
C LYS A 128 34.92 65.50 18.32
#